data_AF-A0A5B7BDW4-F1
#
_entry.id   AF-A0A5B7BDW4-F1
#
_cell.length_a   1.000
_cell.length_b   1.000
_cell.length_c   1.000
_cell.angle_alpha   90.00
_cell.angle_beta   90.00
_cell.angle_gamma   90.00
#
_symmetry.space_group_name_H-M   'P 1'
#
loop_
_entity.id
_entity.type
_entity.pdbx_description
1 polymer ?
#
loop_
_entity_poly.entity_id
_entity_poly.type
_entity_poly.pdbx_seq_one_letter_code
_entity_poly.pdbx_strand_id
1 'polypeptide(L)'
;LRTLDLSWNSLTGPIPMEVGQLTSLNSMNVGNNHLNGIPATIGNLRELQVLNLQSCRFTGNVPGEISKLTSLTYLNIAQNDFEGELPSSFGKLTNLVYLLAANAGLSGTISGQLGNCKKLKILNLSFNSLSGPLPDGLAGLESIDSLILDSNGLSGQVPNWISNWKRVESIMLSKNLFNGSLPPLNLPSLTLLDVNTNILSGELPAEVCNAKSLAILLLSDNNFTGTINNTFRNCLNLTDLVLSGNDLFGEIPAYLGELQLVTLELSKNKFSGKIPGQLWDSKTLMEISISNNMLEGQIPVAVAKVSTLQRLQLDNNLFE
;
A
#
# COMPACT_ATOMS: atom_id res chain seq x y z
N LEU A 1 33.89 18.43 1.14
CA LEU A 1 33.27 17.35 0.33
C LEU A 1 31.76 17.57 0.32
N ARG A 2 31.07 17.53 -0.84
CA ARG A 2 29.62 17.74 -0.94
C ARG A 2 28.83 16.46 -1.21
N THR A 3 29.41 15.53 -1.95
CA THR A 3 28.82 14.23 -2.24
C THR A 3 29.81 13.14 -1.87
N LEU A 4 29.32 12.12 -1.18
CA LEU A 4 30.07 10.91 -0.85
C LEU A 4 29.25 9.72 -1.31
N ASP A 5 29.74 9.01 -2.33
CA ASP A 5 29.15 7.76 -2.80
C ASP A 5 30.17 6.63 -2.62
N LEU A 6 29.82 5.68 -1.77
CA LEU A 6 30.56 4.46 -1.48
C LEU A 6 29.68 3.21 -1.73
N SER A 7 28.56 3.38 -2.43
CA SER A 7 27.59 2.30 -2.64
C SER A 7 28.16 1.19 -3.52
N TRP A 8 27.56 0.00 -3.42
CA TRP A 8 27.95 -1.19 -4.21
C TRP A 8 29.41 -1.62 -4.01
N ASN A 9 29.79 -1.75 -2.73
CA ASN A 9 31.10 -2.24 -2.33
C ASN A 9 30.95 -3.39 -1.33
N SER A 10 32.07 -3.86 -0.80
CA SER A 10 32.12 -4.86 0.28
C SER A 10 32.57 -4.24 1.60
N LEU A 11 32.25 -2.95 1.85
CA LEU A 11 32.65 -2.26 3.08
C LEU A 11 31.99 -2.91 4.29
N THR A 12 32.77 -3.16 5.33
CA THR A 12 32.34 -3.84 6.57
C THR A 12 32.54 -2.94 7.79
N GLY A 13 31.93 -3.32 8.91
CA GLY A 13 32.08 -2.61 10.18
C GLY A 13 31.18 -1.37 10.27
N PRO A 14 31.30 -0.58 11.35
CA PRO A 14 30.47 0.61 11.53
C PRO A 14 30.95 1.76 10.65
N ILE A 15 30.04 2.68 10.32
CA ILE A 15 30.43 3.98 9.77
C ILE A 15 31.27 4.71 10.84
N PRO A 16 32.47 5.22 10.51
CA PRO A 16 33.34 5.87 11.48
C PRO A 16 32.75 7.20 11.97
N MET A 17 32.99 7.55 13.25
CA MET A 17 32.42 8.76 13.85
C MET A 17 32.90 10.06 13.19
N GLU A 18 34.07 10.01 12.55
CA GLU A 18 34.71 11.08 11.79
C GLU A 18 33.88 11.54 10.60
N VAL A 19 32.93 10.72 10.10
CA VAL A 19 31.96 11.15 9.08
C VAL A 19 31.25 12.42 9.49
N GLY A 20 30.96 12.59 10.79
CA GLY A 20 30.31 13.81 11.32
C GLY A 20 31.11 15.10 11.16
N GLN A 21 32.38 15.04 10.72
CA GLN A 21 33.21 16.21 10.40
C GLN A 21 32.94 16.75 8.99
N LEU A 22 32.26 15.99 8.12
CA LEU A 22 31.93 16.38 6.75
C LEU A 22 30.71 17.33 6.70
N THR A 23 30.72 18.41 7.46
CA THR A 23 29.52 19.25 7.70
C THR A 23 28.91 19.90 6.46
N SER A 24 29.67 20.05 5.36
CA SER A 24 29.18 20.55 4.07
C SER A 24 28.63 19.45 3.14
N LEU A 25 28.44 18.22 3.63
CA LEU A 25 27.94 17.11 2.84
C LEU A 25 26.44 17.28 2.57
N ASN A 26 26.05 17.22 1.29
CA ASN A 26 24.68 17.32 0.83
C ASN A 26 24.09 15.95 0.46
N SER A 27 24.93 15.02 0.00
CA SER A 27 24.51 13.65 -0.34
C SER A 27 25.50 12.61 0.18
N MET A 28 24.96 11.61 0.88
CA MET A 28 25.69 10.46 1.36
C MET A 28 24.99 9.17 0.92
N ASN A 29 25.67 8.38 0.11
CA ASN A 29 25.20 7.08 -0.34
C ASN A 29 26.22 6.02 0.04
N VAL A 30 25.84 5.09 0.91
CA VAL A 30 26.67 3.95 1.33
C VAL A 30 25.95 2.62 1.15
N GLY A 31 24.80 2.62 0.47
CA GLY A 31 23.97 1.42 0.33
C GLY A 31 24.64 0.29 -0.46
N ASN A 32 24.10 -0.92 -0.37
CA ASN A 32 24.69 -2.13 -0.98
C ASN A 32 26.12 -2.38 -0.48
N ASN A 33 26.26 -2.54 0.84
CA ASN A 33 27.52 -2.85 1.53
C ASN A 33 27.26 -3.87 2.67
N HIS A 34 28.25 -4.09 3.54
CA HIS A 34 28.14 -4.92 4.75
C HIS A 34 28.37 -4.09 6.03
N LEU A 35 28.05 -2.79 5.98
CA LEU A 35 28.16 -1.89 7.12
C LEU A 35 27.14 -2.24 8.20
N ASN A 36 27.51 -2.11 9.47
CA ASN A 36 26.69 -2.62 10.59
C ASN A 36 26.44 -1.64 11.75
N GLY A 37 26.87 -0.39 11.64
CA GLY A 37 26.59 0.63 12.66
C GLY A 37 26.55 2.04 12.10
N ILE A 38 25.64 2.86 12.64
CA ILE A 38 25.50 4.28 12.31
C ILE A 38 25.91 5.10 13.54
N PRO A 39 26.94 5.96 13.46
CA PRO A 39 27.39 6.75 14.59
C PRO A 39 26.43 7.91 14.86
N ALA A 40 26.26 8.27 16.13
CA ALA A 40 25.45 9.43 16.54
C ALA A 40 25.92 10.75 15.92
N THR A 41 27.20 10.85 15.55
CA THR A 41 27.78 12.02 14.87
C THR A 41 27.21 12.23 13.46
N ILE A 42 26.44 11.28 12.90
CA ILE A 42 25.69 11.50 11.66
C ILE A 42 24.79 12.73 11.76
N GLY A 43 24.23 13.02 12.94
CA GLY A 43 23.38 14.19 13.20
C GLY A 43 24.10 15.55 13.12
N ASN A 44 25.42 15.57 12.89
CA ASN A 44 26.19 16.79 12.66
C ASN A 44 26.14 17.26 11.19
N LEU A 45 25.70 16.43 10.26
CA LEU A 45 25.65 16.72 8.82
C LEU A 45 24.45 17.61 8.44
N ARG A 46 24.34 18.80 9.01
CA ARG A 46 23.13 19.65 8.93
C ARG A 46 22.74 20.10 7.52
N GLU A 47 23.66 20.05 6.55
CA GLU A 47 23.39 20.34 5.13
C GLU A 47 22.95 19.11 4.31
N LEU A 48 22.85 17.93 4.94
CA LEU A 48 22.53 16.69 4.24
C LEU A 48 21.08 16.68 3.76
N GLN A 49 20.90 16.42 2.48
CA GLN A 49 19.62 16.34 1.79
C GLN A 49 19.28 14.88 1.43
N VAL A 50 20.29 14.09 1.08
CA VAL A 50 20.13 12.68 0.69
C VAL A 50 20.97 11.80 1.61
N LEU A 51 20.30 10.88 2.30
CA LEU A 51 20.95 9.82 3.08
C LEU A 51 20.42 8.46 2.61
N ASN A 52 21.28 7.70 1.93
CA ASN A 52 20.97 6.35 1.47
C ASN A 52 21.84 5.30 2.16
N LEU A 53 21.20 4.49 3.00
CA LEU A 53 21.77 3.44 3.84
C LEU A 53 21.22 2.05 3.47
N GLN A 54 20.54 1.92 2.32
CA GLN A 54 19.80 0.70 1.98
C GLN A 54 20.70 -0.52 1.77
N SER A 55 20.16 -1.73 1.95
CA SER A 55 20.87 -2.98 1.64
C SER A 55 22.25 -3.06 2.29
N CYS A 56 22.30 -2.86 3.61
CA CYS A 56 23.48 -3.06 4.44
C CYS A 56 23.18 -4.13 5.51
N ARG A 57 23.92 -4.14 6.61
CA ARG A 57 23.70 -5.01 7.77
C ARG A 57 23.55 -4.17 9.03
N PHE A 58 22.95 -2.98 8.92
CA PHE A 58 22.78 -2.09 10.08
C PHE A 58 21.86 -2.76 11.10
N THR A 59 22.32 -2.87 12.33
CA THR A 59 21.61 -3.51 13.45
C THR A 59 21.32 -2.53 14.59
N GLY A 60 20.53 -2.96 15.57
CA GLY A 60 20.12 -2.14 16.70
C GLY A 60 19.13 -1.03 16.29
N ASN A 61 18.90 -0.05 17.16
CA ASN A 61 17.91 0.98 16.88
C ASN A 61 18.38 1.98 15.80
N VAL A 62 17.45 2.45 14.98
CA VAL A 62 17.69 3.60 14.10
C VAL A 62 18.05 4.83 14.95
N PRO A 63 19.21 5.49 14.75
CA PRO A 63 19.63 6.58 15.60
C PRO A 63 18.67 7.78 15.55
N GLY A 64 18.18 8.21 16.72
CA GLY A 64 17.34 9.40 16.84
C GLY A 64 18.04 10.68 16.37
N GLU A 65 19.37 10.71 16.33
CA GLU A 65 20.20 11.82 15.85
C GLU A 65 19.96 12.16 14.38
N ILE A 66 19.46 11.23 13.56
CA ILE A 66 19.05 11.51 12.18
C ILE A 66 18.00 12.62 12.14
N SER A 67 17.17 12.77 13.17
CA SER A 67 16.20 13.88 13.29
C SER A 67 16.82 15.28 13.35
N LYS A 68 18.14 15.40 13.56
CA LYS A 68 18.88 16.67 13.51
C LYS A 68 19.14 17.14 12.07
N LEU A 69 18.97 16.26 11.08
CA LEU A 69 19.20 16.51 9.66
C LEU A 69 18.00 17.21 9.03
N THR A 70 17.67 18.41 9.49
CA THR A 70 16.44 19.11 9.08
C THR A 70 16.39 19.52 7.61
N SER A 71 17.52 19.44 6.90
CA SER A 71 17.62 19.66 5.44
C SER A 71 17.28 18.40 4.62
N LEU A 72 17.08 17.25 5.26
CA LEU A 72 16.90 15.97 4.60
C LEU A 72 15.60 15.94 3.79
N THR A 73 15.71 15.56 2.52
CA THR A 73 14.59 15.37 1.60
C THR A 73 14.41 13.90 1.23
N TYR A 74 15.46 13.10 1.32
CA TYR A 74 15.44 11.67 1.01
C TYR A 74 16.16 10.88 2.10
N LEU A 75 15.43 9.95 2.74
CA LEU A 75 15.96 8.97 3.68
C LEU A 75 15.60 7.57 3.22
N ASN A 76 16.60 6.75 2.99
CA ASN A 76 16.42 5.34 2.69
C ASN A 76 17.25 4.48 3.65
N ILE A 77 16.56 3.69 4.47
CA ILE A 77 17.10 2.74 5.43
C ILE A 77 16.62 1.31 5.16
N ALA A 78 15.96 1.08 4.02
CA ALA A 78 15.36 -0.20 3.65
C ALA A 78 16.39 -1.34 3.57
N GLN A 79 15.93 -2.59 3.71
CA GLN A 79 16.78 -3.79 3.59
C GLN A 79 17.97 -3.75 4.55
N ASN A 80 17.66 -3.70 5.85
CA ASN A 80 18.62 -3.75 6.95
C ASN A 80 18.02 -4.58 8.09
N ASP A 81 18.82 -4.81 9.13
CA ASP A 81 18.48 -5.64 10.27
C ASP A 81 18.29 -4.78 11.54
N PHE A 82 17.68 -3.59 11.41
CA PHE A 82 17.44 -2.73 12.57
C PHE A 82 16.49 -3.43 13.56
N GLU A 83 16.49 -2.92 14.78
CA GLU A 83 15.65 -3.36 15.86
C GLU A 83 14.85 -2.16 16.40
N GLY A 84 13.75 -2.45 17.11
CA GLY A 84 12.97 -1.42 17.77
C GLY A 84 12.16 -0.54 16.82
N GLU A 85 11.75 0.62 17.31
CA GLU A 85 10.81 1.51 16.63
C GLU A 85 11.50 2.52 15.69
N LEU A 86 10.76 3.00 14.69
CA LEU A 86 11.14 4.20 13.97
C LEU A 86 11.09 5.40 14.94
N PRO A 87 12.16 6.20 15.09
CA PRO A 87 12.19 7.27 16.08
C PRO A 87 11.08 8.29 15.88
N SER A 88 10.27 8.52 16.91
CA SER A 88 9.20 9.55 16.88
C SER A 88 9.73 10.95 16.57
N SER A 89 11.00 11.21 16.86
CA SER A 89 11.71 12.44 16.51
C SER A 89 11.82 12.69 15.01
N PHE A 90 11.57 11.70 14.14
CA PHE A 90 11.57 11.87 12.70
C PHE A 90 10.48 12.84 12.22
N GLY A 91 9.46 13.12 13.04
CA GLY A 91 8.53 14.24 12.82
C GLY A 91 9.22 15.62 12.71
N LYS A 92 10.49 15.77 13.12
CA LYS A 92 11.26 17.01 12.94
C LYS A 92 11.81 17.18 11.52
N LEU A 93 11.79 16.13 10.68
CA LEU A 93 12.29 16.16 9.31
C LEU A 93 11.25 16.78 8.37
N THR A 94 10.88 18.04 8.60
CA THR A 94 9.78 18.71 7.90
C THR A 94 10.03 18.96 6.41
N ASN A 95 11.29 18.79 5.96
CA ASN A 95 11.66 18.83 4.54
C ASN A 95 11.64 17.46 3.84
N LEU A 96 11.37 16.38 4.58
CA LEU A 96 11.42 15.02 4.04
C LEU A 96 10.35 14.82 2.98
N VAL A 97 10.76 14.27 1.85
CA VAL A 97 9.91 13.97 0.69
C VAL A 97 9.76 12.46 0.51
N TYR A 98 10.83 11.72 0.77
CA TYR A 98 10.86 10.26 0.67
C TYR A 98 11.39 9.65 1.97
N LEU A 99 10.58 8.78 2.58
CA LEU A 99 11.00 7.92 3.68
C LEU A 99 10.80 6.46 3.26
N LEU A 100 11.90 5.78 2.98
CA LEU A 100 11.93 4.40 2.54
C LEU A 100 12.58 3.54 3.63
N ALA A 101 11.81 2.65 4.24
CA ALA A 101 12.26 1.74 5.29
C ALA A 101 11.62 0.35 5.14
N ALA A 102 11.41 -0.09 3.90
CA ALA A 102 10.89 -1.40 3.61
C ALA A 102 11.86 -2.49 4.07
N ASN A 103 11.38 -3.54 4.74
CA ASN A 103 12.23 -4.65 5.21
C ASN A 103 13.47 -4.16 6.00
N ALA A 104 13.25 -3.28 6.96
CA ALA A 104 14.32 -2.67 7.74
C ALA A 104 14.45 -3.27 9.15
N GLY A 105 13.60 -4.24 9.52
CA GLY A 105 13.58 -4.83 10.87
C GLY A 105 12.81 -4.00 11.91
N LEU A 106 12.07 -2.98 11.47
CA LEU A 106 11.33 -2.09 12.37
C LEU A 106 10.19 -2.81 13.08
N SER A 107 9.90 -2.39 14.31
CA SER A 107 8.86 -2.94 15.17
C SER A 107 8.13 -1.83 15.96
N GLY A 108 7.20 -2.20 16.83
CA GLY A 108 6.42 -1.25 17.63
C GLY A 108 5.41 -0.46 16.80
N THR A 109 5.10 0.78 17.20
CA THR A 109 4.01 1.56 16.59
C THR A 109 4.51 2.61 15.59
N ILE A 110 3.67 2.96 14.61
CA ILE A 110 3.92 4.15 13.78
C ILE A 110 3.67 5.38 14.65
N SER A 111 4.62 6.31 14.72
CA SER A 111 4.45 7.55 15.49
C SER A 111 3.59 8.57 14.74
N GLY A 112 2.56 9.11 15.40
CA GLY A 112 1.76 10.21 14.84
C GLY A 112 2.55 11.48 14.55
N GLN A 113 3.75 11.64 15.12
CA GLN A 113 4.63 12.78 14.86
C GLN A 113 5.11 12.84 13.40
N LEU A 114 5.08 11.73 12.66
CA LEU A 114 5.37 11.74 11.22
C LEU A 114 4.44 12.67 10.45
N GLY A 115 3.22 12.92 10.94
CA GLY A 115 2.28 13.90 10.38
C GLY A 115 2.82 15.33 10.24
N ASN A 116 3.90 15.67 10.96
CA ASN A 116 4.57 16.95 10.83
C ASN A 116 5.39 17.07 9.52
N CYS A 117 5.68 15.95 8.84
CA CYS A 117 6.42 15.91 7.58
C CYS A 117 5.50 16.24 6.40
N LYS A 118 4.98 17.47 6.35
CA LYS A 118 3.96 17.90 5.37
C LYS A 118 4.38 17.82 3.90
N LYS A 119 5.68 17.72 3.62
CA LYS A 119 6.24 17.56 2.27
C LYS A 119 6.41 16.09 1.85
N LEU A 120 6.13 15.15 2.75
CA LEU A 120 6.33 13.72 2.51
C LEU A 120 5.37 13.26 1.41
N LYS A 121 5.94 12.70 0.35
CA LYS A 121 5.22 12.17 -0.82
C LYS A 121 5.15 10.66 -0.79
N ILE A 122 6.22 10.00 -0.36
CA ILE A 122 6.27 8.53 -0.28
C ILE A 122 6.69 8.13 1.12
N LEU A 123 5.82 7.36 1.77
CA LEU A 123 6.09 6.67 3.03
C LEU A 123 6.01 5.17 2.77
N ASN A 124 7.15 4.50 2.75
CA ASN A 124 7.22 3.05 2.60
C ASN A 124 7.81 2.41 3.87
N LEU A 125 6.94 1.75 4.64
CA LEU A 125 7.30 0.98 5.85
C LEU A 125 6.91 -0.50 5.72
N SER A 126 6.73 -1.00 4.48
CA SER A 126 6.31 -2.37 4.22
C SER A 126 7.32 -3.42 4.71
N PHE A 127 6.86 -4.67 4.90
CA PHE A 127 7.70 -5.81 5.29
C PHE A 127 8.46 -5.59 6.60
N ASN A 128 7.81 -5.03 7.61
CA ASN A 128 8.37 -4.87 8.96
C ASN A 128 7.50 -5.63 9.98
N SER A 129 7.81 -5.48 11.26
CA SER A 129 7.03 -6.00 12.38
C SER A 129 6.26 -4.87 13.10
N LEU A 130 5.81 -3.85 12.36
CA LEU A 130 5.04 -2.74 12.93
C LEU A 130 3.67 -3.23 13.40
N SER A 131 3.12 -2.60 14.42
CA SER A 131 1.90 -3.02 15.10
C SER A 131 1.07 -1.82 15.59
N GLY A 132 -0.14 -2.11 16.04
CA GLY A 132 -1.08 -1.09 16.51
C GLY A 132 -1.76 -0.31 15.39
N PRO A 133 -2.61 0.67 15.74
CA PRO A 133 -3.40 1.42 14.77
C PRO A 133 -2.59 2.50 14.04
N LEU A 134 -3.12 2.93 12.89
CA LEU A 134 -2.67 4.16 12.25
C LEU A 134 -2.99 5.35 13.17
N PRO A 135 -2.00 6.11 13.64
CA PRO A 135 -2.23 7.21 14.58
C PRO A 135 -2.83 8.42 13.87
N ASP A 136 -3.72 9.15 14.56
CA ASP A 136 -4.41 10.33 14.01
C ASP A 136 -3.48 11.43 13.50
N GLY A 137 -2.27 11.52 14.05
CA GLY A 137 -1.27 12.47 13.59
C GLY A 137 -0.95 12.34 12.09
N LEU A 138 -1.03 11.13 11.50
CA LEU A 138 -0.77 10.93 10.07
C LEU A 138 -1.73 11.71 9.17
N ALA A 139 -2.90 12.15 9.65
CA ALA A 139 -3.78 13.04 8.90
C ALA A 139 -3.06 14.31 8.39
N GLY A 140 -1.97 14.74 9.05
CA GLY A 140 -1.13 15.88 8.64
C GLY A 140 -0.25 15.67 7.40
N LEU A 141 -0.17 14.46 6.84
CA LEU A 141 0.60 14.17 5.61
C LEU A 141 -0.10 14.69 4.34
N GLU A 142 -0.26 16.01 4.24
CA GLU A 142 -1.05 16.70 3.22
C GLU A 142 -0.52 16.52 1.77
N SER A 143 0.75 16.15 1.60
CA SER A 143 1.40 15.95 0.28
C SER A 143 1.62 14.50 -0.10
N ILE A 144 1.05 13.54 0.63
CA ILE A 144 1.30 12.13 0.37
C ILE A 144 0.73 11.71 -0.99
N ASP A 145 1.60 11.11 -1.80
CA ASP A 145 1.28 10.52 -3.11
C ASP A 145 1.12 8.99 -2.95
N SER A 146 1.98 8.35 -2.14
CA SER A 146 1.95 6.90 -1.90
C SER A 146 2.20 6.52 -0.44
N LEU A 147 1.28 5.73 0.12
CA LEU A 147 1.41 5.09 1.42
C LEU A 147 1.55 3.57 1.22
N ILE A 148 2.68 3.00 1.65
CA ILE A 148 3.00 1.58 1.48
C ILE A 148 3.33 0.98 2.85
N LEU A 149 2.40 0.20 3.41
CA LEU A 149 2.47 -0.39 4.75
C LEU A 149 2.26 -1.92 4.75
N ASP A 150 2.30 -2.54 3.57
CA ASP A 150 2.00 -3.95 3.39
C ASP A 150 2.89 -4.86 4.25
N SER A 151 2.37 -6.03 4.62
CA SER A 151 3.12 -7.07 5.35
C SER A 151 3.69 -6.55 6.67
N ASN A 152 2.79 -6.19 7.58
CA ASN A 152 3.08 -5.80 8.96
C ASN A 152 2.02 -6.45 9.89
N GLY A 153 2.04 -6.11 11.17
CA GLY A 153 1.00 -6.45 12.15
C GLY A 153 0.13 -5.25 12.55
N LEU A 154 -0.05 -4.26 11.65
CA LEU A 154 -0.87 -3.07 11.94
C LEU A 154 -2.32 -3.48 12.12
N SER A 155 -3.02 -2.85 13.05
CA SER A 155 -4.36 -3.27 13.49
C SER A 155 -5.32 -2.10 13.67
N GLY A 156 -6.54 -2.38 14.14
CA GLY A 156 -7.57 -1.35 14.30
C GLY A 156 -8.20 -0.95 12.96
N GLN A 157 -9.01 0.11 12.99
CA GLN A 157 -9.76 0.54 11.81
C GLN A 157 -8.90 1.38 10.86
N VAL A 158 -9.22 1.32 9.56
CA VAL A 158 -8.71 2.31 8.60
C VAL A 158 -9.37 3.66 8.92
N PRO A 159 -8.62 4.69 9.37
CA PRO A 159 -9.26 5.88 9.91
C PRO A 159 -9.95 6.74 8.86
N ASN A 160 -11.06 7.38 9.23
CA ASN A 160 -11.84 8.25 8.34
C ASN A 160 -11.04 9.44 7.77
N TRP A 161 -10.04 9.93 8.53
CA TRP A 161 -9.20 11.03 8.09
C TRP A 161 -8.37 10.70 6.83
N ILE A 162 -8.25 9.42 6.44
CA ILE A 162 -7.57 9.05 5.19
C ILE A 162 -8.20 9.76 3.99
N SER A 163 -9.52 9.99 4.04
CA SER A 163 -10.29 10.72 3.01
C SER A 163 -9.87 12.19 2.84
N ASN A 164 -9.04 12.74 3.73
CA ASN A 164 -8.51 14.10 3.63
C ASN A 164 -7.32 14.20 2.66
N TRP A 165 -6.66 13.09 2.32
CA TRP A 165 -5.50 13.08 1.43
C TRP A 165 -5.92 13.19 -0.03
N LYS A 166 -6.22 14.40 -0.50
CA LYS A 166 -6.74 14.62 -1.85
C LYS A 166 -5.75 14.31 -2.99
N ARG A 167 -4.46 14.16 -2.67
CA ARG A 167 -3.38 13.87 -3.63
C ARG A 167 -2.97 12.41 -3.68
N VAL A 168 -3.40 11.58 -2.73
CA VAL A 168 -2.92 10.20 -2.66
C VAL A 168 -3.34 9.43 -3.92
N GLU A 169 -2.36 8.80 -4.55
CA GLU A 169 -2.51 8.01 -5.77
C GLU A 169 -2.52 6.52 -5.46
N SER A 170 -1.81 6.09 -4.41
CA SER A 170 -1.67 4.68 -4.04
C SER A 170 -1.71 4.49 -2.54
N ILE A 171 -2.58 3.58 -2.09
CA ILE A 171 -2.66 3.12 -0.69
C ILE A 171 -2.51 1.60 -0.69
N MET A 172 -1.45 1.10 -0.06
CA MET A 172 -1.15 -0.33 0.04
C MET A 172 -1.04 -0.74 1.52
N LEU A 173 -2.02 -1.50 1.98
CA LEU A 173 -2.21 -1.93 3.37
C LEU A 173 -2.34 -3.45 3.48
N SER A 174 -1.98 -4.20 2.44
CA SER A 174 -2.20 -5.64 2.38
C SER A 174 -1.45 -6.39 3.47
N LYS A 175 -1.93 -7.58 3.84
CA LYS A 175 -1.28 -8.46 4.82
C LYS A 175 -1.01 -7.74 6.15
N ASN A 176 -2.10 -7.25 6.75
CA ASN A 176 -2.13 -6.63 8.07
C ASN A 176 -3.32 -7.20 8.87
N LEU A 177 -3.66 -6.57 9.99
CA LEU A 177 -4.75 -6.93 10.88
C LEU A 177 -5.81 -5.79 10.96
N PHE A 178 -5.96 -5.00 9.88
CA PHE A 178 -6.97 -3.93 9.84
C PHE A 178 -8.37 -4.51 9.92
N ASN A 179 -9.23 -3.90 10.73
CA ASN A 179 -10.57 -4.38 11.05
C ASN A 179 -11.66 -3.32 10.85
N GLY A 180 -12.91 -3.74 11.00
CA GLY A 180 -14.06 -2.87 10.80
C GLY A 180 -14.30 -2.52 9.33
N SER A 181 -15.21 -1.58 9.08
CA SER A 181 -15.59 -1.17 7.74
C SER A 181 -14.57 -0.25 7.09
N LEU A 182 -14.45 -0.35 5.77
CA LEU A 182 -13.75 0.68 5.00
C LEU A 182 -14.48 2.03 5.15
N PRO A 183 -13.74 3.14 5.34
CA PRO A 183 -14.34 4.46 5.29
C PRO A 183 -14.82 4.78 3.85
N PRO A 184 -15.57 5.87 3.63
CA PRO A 184 -16.06 6.22 2.29
C PRO A 184 -14.97 6.45 1.22
N LEU A 185 -13.71 6.66 1.61
CA LEU A 185 -12.55 6.78 0.70
C LEU A 185 -12.75 7.82 -0.43
N ASN A 186 -13.23 9.01 -0.08
CA ASN A 186 -13.41 10.10 -1.06
C ASN A 186 -12.06 10.74 -1.48
N LEU A 187 -11.35 10.01 -2.35
CA LEU A 187 -9.96 10.22 -2.74
C LEU A 187 -9.85 10.45 -4.25
N PRO A 188 -9.99 11.71 -4.73
CA PRO A 188 -10.18 11.99 -6.15
C PRO A 188 -8.99 11.59 -7.05
N SER A 189 -7.79 11.49 -6.49
CA SER A 189 -6.55 11.14 -7.22
C SER A 189 -6.17 9.66 -7.10
N LEU A 190 -6.91 8.87 -6.31
CA LEU A 190 -6.55 7.48 -6.04
C LEU A 190 -6.64 6.65 -7.32
N THR A 191 -5.60 5.88 -7.58
CA THR A 191 -5.46 4.97 -8.73
C THR A 191 -5.39 3.51 -8.30
N LEU A 192 -4.79 3.25 -7.12
CA LEU A 192 -4.61 1.92 -6.56
C LEU A 192 -5.00 1.91 -5.08
N LEU A 193 -5.88 0.98 -4.73
CA LEU A 193 -6.14 0.57 -3.36
C LEU A 193 -5.91 -0.93 -3.19
N ASP A 194 -4.96 -1.27 -2.32
CA ASP A 194 -4.72 -2.65 -1.90
C ASP A 194 -4.92 -2.79 -0.39
N VAL A 195 -5.93 -3.57 0.00
CA VAL A 195 -6.19 -3.97 1.39
C VAL A 195 -6.32 -5.50 1.53
N ASN A 196 -5.77 -6.25 0.58
CA ASN A 196 -5.83 -7.71 0.57
C ASN A 196 -5.35 -8.31 1.90
N THR A 197 -5.92 -9.44 2.30
CA THR A 197 -5.45 -10.19 3.48
C THR A 197 -5.44 -9.33 4.74
N ASN A 198 -6.64 -8.90 5.14
CA ASN A 198 -6.90 -8.20 6.41
C ASN A 198 -8.12 -8.86 7.09
N ILE A 199 -8.68 -8.22 8.11
CA ILE A 199 -9.91 -8.65 8.78
C ILE A 199 -10.99 -7.56 8.67
N LEU A 200 -11.00 -6.83 7.54
CA LEU A 200 -11.97 -5.77 7.26
C LEU A 200 -13.35 -6.39 7.01
N SER A 201 -14.40 -5.70 7.44
CA SER A 201 -15.75 -6.25 7.45
C SER A 201 -16.81 -5.21 7.07
N GLY A 202 -18.08 -5.61 7.05
CA GLY A 202 -19.18 -4.72 6.66
C GLY A 202 -19.30 -4.57 5.14
N GLU A 203 -20.16 -3.66 4.71
CA GLU A 203 -20.42 -3.44 3.28
C GLU A 203 -19.35 -2.55 2.64
N LEU A 204 -19.12 -2.77 1.35
CA LEU A 204 -18.21 -1.94 0.55
C LEU A 204 -18.86 -0.58 0.24
N PRO A 205 -18.22 0.55 0.59
CA PRO A 205 -18.79 1.88 0.38
C PRO A 205 -18.77 2.26 -1.11
N ALA A 206 -19.93 2.64 -1.66
CA ALA A 206 -20.05 3.08 -3.06
C ALA A 206 -19.26 4.38 -3.33
N GLU A 207 -18.97 5.15 -2.28
CA GLU A 207 -18.14 6.36 -2.32
C GLU A 207 -16.70 6.08 -2.75
N VAL A 208 -16.23 4.82 -2.74
CA VAL A 208 -14.92 4.46 -3.30
C VAL A 208 -14.82 4.87 -4.78
N CYS A 209 -15.94 4.91 -5.51
CA CYS A 209 -15.99 5.38 -6.89
C CYS A 209 -15.97 6.91 -7.04
N ASN A 210 -15.92 7.68 -5.95
CA ASN A 210 -15.58 9.10 -6.03
C ASN A 210 -14.12 9.31 -6.46
N ALA A 211 -13.27 8.29 -6.29
CA ALA A 211 -11.97 8.20 -6.92
C ALA A 211 -12.13 7.93 -8.43
N LYS A 212 -12.34 8.98 -9.21
CA LYS A 212 -12.57 8.87 -10.67
C LYS A 212 -11.38 8.28 -11.43
N SER A 213 -10.19 8.33 -10.84
CA SER A 213 -8.96 7.76 -11.40
C SER A 213 -8.70 6.32 -10.95
N LEU A 214 -9.57 5.72 -10.13
CA LEU A 214 -9.36 4.39 -9.57
C LEU A 214 -9.32 3.35 -10.69
N ALA A 215 -8.18 2.68 -10.82
CA ALA A 215 -7.92 1.66 -11.82
C ALA A 215 -7.84 0.26 -11.19
N ILE A 216 -7.20 0.16 -10.02
CA ILE A 216 -6.90 -1.12 -9.38
C ILE A 216 -7.49 -1.14 -7.98
N LEU A 217 -8.39 -2.09 -7.72
CA LEU A 217 -9.04 -2.29 -6.43
C LEU A 217 -8.87 -3.75 -5.97
N LEU A 218 -8.02 -3.95 -4.97
CA LEU A 218 -7.68 -5.26 -4.42
C LEU A 218 -8.17 -5.37 -2.97
N LEU A 219 -9.21 -6.18 -2.76
CA LEU A 219 -9.95 -6.32 -1.50
C LEU A 219 -10.05 -7.79 -1.04
N SER A 220 -9.21 -8.67 -1.58
CA SER A 220 -9.30 -10.11 -1.37
C SER A 220 -8.96 -10.53 0.06
N ASP A 221 -9.42 -11.71 0.45
CA ASP A 221 -9.13 -12.34 1.74
C ASP A 221 -9.44 -11.40 2.92
N ASN A 222 -10.71 -11.02 3.03
CA ASN A 222 -11.27 -10.18 4.10
C ASN A 222 -12.63 -10.76 4.54
N ASN A 223 -13.37 -10.03 5.36
CA ASN A 223 -14.70 -10.38 5.86
C ASN A 223 -15.78 -9.41 5.32
N PHE A 224 -15.60 -8.87 4.11
CA PHE A 224 -16.60 -7.96 3.52
C PHE A 224 -17.91 -8.70 3.25
N THR A 225 -19.02 -8.07 3.59
CA THR A 225 -20.38 -8.61 3.44
C THR A 225 -21.23 -7.71 2.54
N GLY A 226 -22.48 -8.13 2.28
CA GLY A 226 -23.43 -7.33 1.53
C GLY A 226 -23.38 -7.60 0.03
N THR A 227 -24.15 -6.82 -0.72
CA THR A 227 -24.25 -6.93 -2.18
C THR A 227 -23.39 -5.88 -2.88
N ILE A 228 -23.05 -6.12 -4.14
CA ILE A 228 -22.34 -5.13 -4.98
C ILE A 228 -23.26 -4.48 -6.03
N ASN A 229 -24.58 -4.47 -5.80
CA ASN A 229 -25.60 -4.07 -6.78
C ASN A 229 -25.41 -2.68 -7.40
N ASN A 230 -24.79 -1.74 -6.69
CA ASN A 230 -24.49 -0.40 -7.20
C ASN A 230 -23.09 0.10 -6.82
N THR A 231 -22.31 -0.68 -6.08
CA THR A 231 -21.07 -0.25 -5.43
C THR A 231 -20.06 0.29 -6.43
N PHE A 232 -19.86 -0.41 -7.56
CA PHE A 232 -18.82 -0.07 -8.54
C PHE A 232 -19.35 0.64 -9.78
N ARG A 233 -20.64 0.97 -9.82
CA ARG A 233 -21.31 1.48 -11.03
C ARG A 233 -20.68 2.76 -11.58
N ASN A 234 -20.10 3.57 -10.70
CA ASN A 234 -19.49 4.85 -11.06
C ASN A 234 -17.95 4.78 -11.20
N CYS A 235 -17.34 3.61 -11.00
CA CYS A 235 -15.89 3.41 -11.11
C CYS A 235 -15.49 3.20 -12.59
N LEU A 236 -15.69 4.23 -13.42
CA LEU A 236 -15.59 4.12 -14.89
C LEU A 236 -14.18 3.81 -15.42
N ASN A 237 -13.14 4.09 -14.62
CA ASN A 237 -11.74 3.83 -14.96
C ASN A 237 -11.21 2.50 -14.41
N LEU A 238 -12.05 1.71 -13.74
CA LEU A 238 -11.62 0.49 -13.08
C LEU A 238 -11.25 -0.57 -14.12
N THR A 239 -10.03 -1.10 -13.99
CA THR A 239 -9.48 -2.17 -14.83
C THR A 239 -9.38 -3.48 -14.07
N ASP A 240 -9.07 -3.43 -12.77
CA ASP A 240 -8.82 -4.62 -11.97
C ASP A 240 -9.70 -4.57 -10.72
N LEU A 241 -10.66 -5.49 -10.64
CA LEU A 241 -11.54 -5.66 -9.49
C LEU A 241 -11.35 -7.05 -8.91
N VAL A 242 -10.70 -7.13 -7.75
CA VAL A 242 -10.35 -8.39 -7.08
C VAL A 242 -10.96 -8.44 -5.69
N LEU A 243 -12.04 -9.20 -5.55
CA LEU A 243 -12.87 -9.34 -4.34
C LEU A 243 -12.83 -10.75 -3.74
N SER A 244 -11.91 -11.60 -4.19
CA SER A 244 -11.93 -13.02 -3.83
C SER A 244 -11.78 -13.28 -2.33
N GLY A 245 -12.39 -14.34 -1.82
CA GLY A 245 -12.22 -14.72 -0.41
C GLY A 245 -12.88 -13.73 0.55
N ASN A 246 -14.16 -13.43 0.32
CA ASN A 246 -14.98 -12.57 1.19
C ASN A 246 -16.35 -13.24 1.46
N ASP A 247 -17.22 -12.55 2.19
CA ASP A 247 -18.58 -12.97 2.52
C ASP A 247 -19.64 -12.23 1.67
N LEU A 248 -19.27 -11.74 0.48
CA LEU A 248 -20.17 -11.00 -0.42
C LEU A 248 -21.23 -11.93 -1.02
N PHE A 249 -22.46 -11.44 -1.13
CA PHE A 249 -23.61 -12.24 -1.57
C PHE A 249 -24.53 -11.47 -2.54
N GLY A 250 -25.53 -12.17 -3.07
CA GLY A 250 -26.47 -11.65 -4.06
C GLY A 250 -26.05 -12.02 -5.48
N GLU A 251 -26.70 -11.42 -6.47
CA GLU A 251 -26.38 -11.67 -7.88
C GLU A 251 -25.17 -10.85 -8.34
N ILE A 252 -24.43 -11.38 -9.32
CA ILE A 252 -23.39 -10.61 -10.01
C ILE A 252 -24.09 -9.56 -10.89
N PRO A 253 -23.85 -8.25 -10.67
CA PRO A 253 -24.59 -7.22 -11.41
C PRO A 253 -24.17 -7.11 -12.87
N ALA A 254 -25.15 -6.94 -13.76
CA ALA A 254 -24.92 -6.79 -15.19
C ALA A 254 -24.01 -5.60 -15.58
N TYR A 255 -24.04 -4.51 -14.81
CA TYR A 255 -23.25 -3.31 -15.11
C TYR A 255 -21.74 -3.57 -15.08
N LEU A 256 -21.27 -4.65 -14.43
CA LEU A 256 -19.85 -5.00 -14.46
C LEU A 256 -19.34 -5.29 -15.88
N GLY A 257 -20.22 -5.74 -16.79
CA GLY A 257 -19.90 -5.90 -18.20
C GLY A 257 -19.79 -4.58 -18.98
N GLU A 258 -20.32 -3.48 -18.44
CA GLU A 258 -20.25 -2.14 -19.04
C GLU A 258 -18.97 -1.39 -18.64
N LEU A 259 -18.31 -1.81 -17.56
CA LEU A 259 -17.03 -1.27 -17.11
C LEU A 259 -15.88 -1.73 -18.03
N GLN A 260 -14.78 -0.98 -18.02
CA GLN A 260 -13.57 -1.29 -18.80
C GLN A 260 -12.65 -2.28 -18.07
N LEU A 261 -13.24 -3.27 -17.38
CA LEU A 261 -12.49 -4.27 -16.61
C LEU A 261 -11.64 -5.14 -17.54
N VAL A 262 -10.41 -5.38 -17.14
CA VAL A 262 -9.47 -6.36 -17.69
C VAL A 262 -9.52 -7.63 -16.84
N THR A 263 -9.54 -7.47 -15.51
CA THR A 263 -9.57 -8.55 -14.53
C THR A 263 -10.80 -8.42 -13.64
N LEU A 264 -11.61 -9.48 -13.60
CA LEU A 264 -12.72 -9.63 -12.66
C LEU A 264 -12.56 -10.91 -11.86
N GLU A 265 -12.23 -10.78 -10.57
CA GLU A 265 -11.97 -11.90 -9.67
C GLU A 265 -12.92 -11.84 -8.46
N LEU A 266 -13.94 -12.69 -8.45
CA LEU A 266 -15.01 -12.76 -7.46
C LEU A 266 -15.04 -14.13 -6.73
N SER A 267 -14.02 -14.96 -6.91
CA SER A 267 -14.02 -16.33 -6.40
C SER A 267 -14.12 -16.40 -4.87
N LYS A 268 -14.57 -17.53 -4.34
CA LYS A 268 -14.67 -17.77 -2.89
C LYS A 268 -15.51 -16.70 -2.19
N ASN A 269 -16.73 -16.53 -2.69
CA ASN A 269 -17.74 -15.65 -2.11
C ASN A 269 -19.07 -16.44 -2.00
N LYS A 270 -20.17 -15.74 -1.76
CA LYS A 270 -21.53 -16.28 -1.66
C LYS A 270 -22.43 -15.74 -2.79
N PHE A 271 -21.86 -15.41 -3.95
CA PHE A 271 -22.65 -14.94 -5.09
C PHE A 271 -23.57 -16.06 -5.60
N SER A 272 -24.79 -15.70 -5.98
CA SER A 272 -25.84 -16.63 -6.43
C SER A 272 -26.49 -16.16 -7.73
N GLY A 273 -27.39 -16.97 -8.28
CA GLY A 273 -28.09 -16.66 -9.53
C GLY A 273 -27.22 -16.91 -10.76
N LYS A 274 -27.63 -16.34 -11.90
CA LYS A 274 -26.99 -16.59 -13.20
C LYS A 274 -25.86 -15.61 -13.46
N ILE A 275 -24.90 -16.02 -14.28
CA ILE A 275 -23.89 -15.09 -14.82
C ILE A 275 -24.61 -14.11 -15.77
N PRO A 276 -24.54 -12.78 -15.54
CA PRO A 276 -25.21 -11.80 -16.39
C PRO A 276 -24.64 -11.81 -17.80
N GLY A 277 -25.52 -11.75 -18.81
CA GLY A 277 -25.14 -11.82 -20.22
C GLY A 277 -24.21 -10.71 -20.67
N GLN A 278 -24.30 -9.55 -20.03
CA GLN A 278 -23.54 -8.34 -20.32
C GLN A 278 -22.04 -8.51 -20.09
N LEU A 279 -21.61 -9.42 -19.20
CA LEU A 279 -20.19 -9.75 -19.05
C LEU A 279 -19.61 -10.31 -20.36
N TRP A 280 -20.45 -10.96 -21.17
CA TRP A 280 -20.04 -11.52 -22.47
C TRP A 280 -20.01 -10.49 -23.60
N ASP A 281 -20.46 -9.26 -23.36
CA ASP A 281 -20.40 -8.15 -24.31
C ASP A 281 -19.19 -7.23 -24.04
N SER A 282 -18.43 -7.49 -22.96
CA SER A 282 -17.22 -6.73 -22.64
C SER A 282 -16.16 -6.86 -23.74
N LYS A 283 -15.48 -5.75 -24.02
CA LYS A 283 -14.41 -5.65 -25.02
C LYS A 283 -13.02 -5.64 -24.42
N THR A 284 -12.92 -5.66 -23.10
CA THR A 284 -11.67 -5.48 -22.36
C THR A 284 -11.34 -6.66 -21.45
N LEU A 285 -12.34 -7.43 -21.02
CA LEU A 285 -12.13 -8.54 -20.09
C LEU A 285 -11.19 -9.59 -20.69
N MET A 286 -10.10 -9.85 -19.98
CA MET A 286 -9.10 -10.87 -20.28
C MET A 286 -9.17 -12.03 -19.27
N GLU A 287 -9.54 -11.75 -18.03
CA GLU A 287 -9.67 -12.74 -16.97
C GLU A 287 -10.99 -12.57 -16.21
N ILE A 288 -11.76 -13.66 -16.16
CA ILE A 288 -12.95 -13.78 -15.30
C ILE A 288 -12.76 -15.02 -14.43
N SER A 289 -12.81 -14.82 -13.13
CA SER A 289 -12.71 -15.88 -12.14
C SER A 289 -13.80 -15.70 -11.10
N ILE A 290 -14.74 -16.64 -11.07
CA ILE A 290 -15.91 -16.62 -10.19
C ILE A 290 -16.11 -17.99 -9.51
N SER A 291 -15.03 -18.74 -9.37
CA SER A 291 -15.02 -20.08 -8.80
C SER A 291 -15.43 -20.08 -7.33
N ASN A 292 -15.93 -21.20 -6.81
CA ASN A 292 -16.31 -21.32 -5.39
C ASN A 292 -17.36 -20.27 -4.98
N ASN A 293 -18.51 -20.30 -5.66
CA ASN A 293 -19.69 -19.49 -5.35
C ASN A 293 -20.94 -20.40 -5.38
N MET A 294 -22.14 -19.80 -5.36
CA MET A 294 -23.44 -20.48 -5.49
C MET A 294 -24.12 -20.13 -6.81
N LEU A 295 -23.34 -19.87 -7.87
CA LEU A 295 -23.88 -19.49 -9.18
C LEU A 295 -24.52 -20.69 -9.87
N GLU A 296 -25.62 -20.45 -10.59
CA GLU A 296 -26.44 -21.49 -11.20
C GLU A 296 -26.83 -21.16 -12.64
N GLY A 297 -27.50 -22.11 -13.29
CA GLY A 297 -28.00 -21.99 -14.66
C GLY A 297 -27.00 -22.42 -15.72
N GLN A 298 -27.37 -22.20 -16.99
CA GLN A 298 -26.55 -22.61 -18.12
C GLN A 298 -25.50 -21.56 -18.46
N ILE A 299 -24.30 -22.02 -18.84
CA ILE A 299 -23.28 -21.14 -19.42
C ILE A 299 -23.75 -20.75 -20.83
N PRO A 300 -24.04 -19.47 -21.11
CA PRO A 300 -24.63 -19.08 -22.38
C PRO A 300 -23.61 -19.19 -23.51
N VAL A 301 -24.06 -19.56 -24.71
CA VAL A 301 -23.26 -19.57 -25.96
C VAL A 301 -22.61 -18.21 -26.23
N ALA A 302 -23.17 -17.12 -25.67
CA ALA A 302 -22.60 -15.79 -25.72
C ALA A 302 -21.16 -15.70 -25.18
N VAL A 303 -20.71 -16.63 -24.32
CA VAL A 303 -19.31 -16.70 -23.87
C VAL A 303 -18.32 -16.75 -25.03
N ALA A 304 -18.70 -17.37 -26.16
CA ALA A 304 -17.87 -17.43 -27.37
C ALA A 304 -17.67 -16.07 -28.06
N LYS A 305 -18.41 -15.03 -27.67
CA LYS A 305 -18.29 -13.67 -28.23
C LYS A 305 -17.15 -12.86 -27.59
N VAL A 306 -16.73 -13.17 -26.37
CA VAL A 306 -15.66 -12.43 -25.69
C VAL A 306 -14.30 -12.86 -26.24
N SER A 307 -13.95 -12.33 -27.41
CA SER A 307 -12.70 -12.68 -28.09
C SER A 307 -11.43 -12.28 -27.34
N THR A 308 -11.52 -11.38 -26.36
CA THR A 308 -10.39 -10.94 -25.53
C THR A 308 -10.10 -11.87 -24.36
N LEU A 309 -11.05 -12.74 -23.99
CA LEU A 309 -10.96 -13.56 -22.79
C LEU A 309 -9.85 -14.61 -22.95
N GLN A 310 -8.86 -14.56 -22.06
CA GLN A 310 -7.74 -15.49 -22.00
C GLN A 310 -7.92 -16.53 -20.90
N ARG A 311 -8.62 -16.16 -19.82
CA ARG A 311 -8.89 -17.05 -18.69
C ARG A 311 -10.33 -16.92 -18.22
N LEU A 312 -10.97 -18.08 -18.10
CA LEU A 312 -12.31 -18.22 -17.53
C LEU A 312 -12.30 -19.35 -16.49
N GLN A 313 -12.53 -19.01 -15.22
CA GLN A 313 -12.61 -19.96 -14.12
C GLN A 313 -13.99 -19.91 -13.47
N LEU A 314 -14.70 -21.05 -13.55
CA LEU A 314 -16.09 -21.22 -13.13
C LEU A 314 -16.28 -22.40 -12.16
N ASP A 315 -15.21 -23.08 -11.78
CA ASP A 315 -15.26 -24.31 -11.00
C ASP A 315 -15.92 -24.12 -9.62
N ASN A 316 -16.47 -25.21 -9.07
CA ASN A 316 -17.12 -25.22 -7.76
C ASN A 316 -18.29 -24.21 -7.66
N ASN A 317 -19.25 -24.37 -8.58
CA ASN A 317 -20.54 -23.68 -8.64
C ASN A 317 -21.67 -24.71 -8.89
N LEU A 318 -22.88 -24.25 -9.17
CA LEU A 318 -24.10 -25.05 -9.39
C LEU A 318 -24.59 -24.99 -10.86
N PHE A 319 -23.66 -24.87 -11.83
CA PHE A 319 -24.01 -24.82 -13.26
C PHE A 319 -24.51 -26.17 -13.80
N GLU A 320 -25.48 -26.13 -14.72
CA GLU A 320 -26.09 -27.29 -15.40
C GLU A 320 -25.89 -27.28 -16.91
#